data_AF-A0A5E5Q571-F1
#
_entry.id   AF-A0A5E5Q571-F1
#
_cell.length_a   1.000
_cell.length_b   1.000
_cell.length_c   1.000
_cell.angle_alpha   90.00
_cell.angle_beta   90.00
_cell.angle_gamma   90.00
#
_symmetry.space_group_name_H-M   'P 1'
#
loop_
_entity.id
_entity.type
_entity.pdbx_description
1 polymer ?
#
loop_
_entity_poly.entity_id
_entity_poly.type
_entity_poly.pdbx_seq_one_letter_code
_entity_poly.pdbx_strand_id
1 'polypeptide(L)'
;MNPISFNPNFGRILLLSTALIVSINTIAGGRSSERNLMDDYLQDKTSANPNASAIPLQRSAFINNNALVFNRGATGVNKNDFDKKFSLAKTLTNIRNTSDATTHSSNAQLLNSLLKTLNVDSKINGFVKMNLQKRAQETALSGLVNNMLPSAIFNRFDLSASNGQHCGEYRVIYHKNNGNRFFLSFEAKYPNPEPKKGKAGCFAVADFWKEIGSMSKTNALAQLEKFFYQGLEHKGVQLPAAINFTHYTHGTGQVRSNTFVNSPWQLREFKTDIDADGKVVFVADSVKSNPLAELFADEGNLDSNSLKASRIYFARDFDGYIDNLLTPEKRATSPSSSDIINGFSLKDDNHYNEFQSDSNTTNDNTAKVTNSNLKTIINNKLAELNLSGYSAKMIMNRAEAMSCSGCHQNSSDAKIAPNVNWPKSQSFVHVNEQGALSSALTEQFLPARSAVLVDYWQKTAEKWRFAEVNFSSANNNFGGRYNAPNHPNGGAFAALKSDGSITAWGASQYGGTSAPFGSGYTMIYSTEYAFAALKTDGSITAWGRSGYGGSGAPSGSGYTKIYSTSRAFAALKADGSIKAWGDSD
;
A
#
# COMPACT_ATOMS: atom_id res chain seq x y z
N MET A 1 -73.46 10.40 -18.67
CA MET A 1 -74.13 9.08 -18.58
C MET A 1 -73.18 8.13 -17.88
N ASN A 2 -73.70 7.18 -17.11
CA ASN A 2 -73.01 5.98 -16.61
C ASN A 2 -73.86 4.79 -17.10
N PRO A 3 -73.29 3.60 -17.38
CA PRO A 3 -72.58 2.82 -16.34
C PRO A 3 -71.40 1.91 -16.81
N ILE A 4 -70.62 1.37 -15.85
CA ILE A 4 -70.07 -0.04 -15.75
C ILE A 4 -69.24 -0.57 -16.96
N SER A 5 -68.05 -1.23 -16.87
CA SER A 5 -67.08 -1.68 -15.83
C SER A 5 -65.83 -2.32 -16.57
N PHE A 6 -64.89 -3.18 -16.09
CA PHE A 6 -64.63 -3.89 -14.81
C PHE A 6 -63.13 -4.29 -14.59
N ASN A 7 -62.21 -3.34 -14.38
CA ASN A 7 -60.90 -3.61 -13.72
C ASN A 7 -59.88 -4.48 -14.55
N PRO A 8 -58.71 -4.98 -14.05
CA PRO A 8 -57.45 -4.91 -14.83
C PRO A 8 -56.68 -6.23 -15.01
N ASN A 9 -55.66 -6.27 -15.89
CA ASN A 9 -54.32 -6.80 -15.53
C ASN A 9 -53.22 -6.71 -16.61
N PHE A 10 -51.97 -6.84 -16.13
CA PHE A 10 -50.74 -7.25 -16.84
C PHE A 10 -50.27 -6.44 -18.06
N GLY A 11 -49.31 -5.54 -17.80
CA GLY A 11 -48.54 -4.80 -18.80
C GLY A 11 -47.25 -4.18 -18.23
N ARG A 12 -46.55 -4.87 -17.30
CA ARG A 12 -45.30 -4.38 -16.70
C ARG A 12 -44.15 -4.40 -17.72
N ILE A 13 -44.05 -3.37 -18.56
CA ILE A 13 -42.79 -3.04 -19.23
C ILE A 13 -41.83 -2.50 -18.15
N LEU A 14 -40.83 -3.31 -17.82
CA LEU A 14 -39.81 -2.95 -16.86
C LEU A 14 -38.81 -1.99 -17.54
N LEU A 15 -39.10 -0.68 -17.53
CA LEU A 15 -38.13 0.33 -17.92
C LEU A 15 -36.97 0.31 -16.91
N LEU A 16 -35.87 -0.35 -17.27
CA LEU A 16 -34.63 -0.32 -16.49
C LEU A 16 -34.07 1.11 -16.49
N SER A 17 -34.30 1.83 -15.39
CA SER A 17 -33.62 3.09 -15.09
C SER A 17 -32.17 2.83 -14.68
N THR A 18 -31.31 2.51 -15.66
CA THR A 18 -29.86 2.33 -15.50
C THR A 18 -29.13 3.66 -15.26
N ALA A 19 -29.40 4.29 -14.12
CA ALA A 19 -28.66 5.44 -13.58
C ALA A 19 -27.89 4.97 -12.34
N LEU A 20 -26.66 4.48 -12.55
CA LEU A 20 -25.96 3.67 -11.53
C LEU A 20 -24.43 3.97 -11.44
N ILE A 21 -23.92 3.99 -10.20
CA ILE A 21 -22.49 3.92 -9.77
C ILE A 21 -21.60 5.17 -9.98
N VAL A 22 -21.36 5.95 -8.91
CA VAL A 22 -20.41 7.09 -8.83
C VAL A 22 -19.89 7.35 -7.37
N SER A 23 -18.73 6.81 -6.95
CA SER A 23 -17.72 7.48 -6.03
C SER A 23 -17.17 6.98 -4.66
N ILE A 24 -15.97 6.34 -4.60
CA ILE A 24 -14.90 6.58 -3.56
C ILE A 24 -13.46 6.76 -4.16
N ASN A 25 -12.75 7.83 -3.78
CA ASN A 25 -11.31 8.02 -4.11
C ASN A 25 -10.35 7.65 -2.96
N THR A 26 -9.33 6.83 -3.26
CA THR A 26 -8.24 6.45 -2.33
C THR A 26 -6.87 6.17 -2.98
N ILE A 27 -6.66 6.49 -4.28
CA ILE A 27 -5.47 6.04 -5.01
C ILE A 27 -4.26 6.98 -4.90
N ALA A 28 -4.34 8.19 -5.46
CA ALA A 28 -3.20 9.09 -5.54
C ALA A 28 -3.19 10.14 -4.41
N GLY A 29 -4.31 10.86 -4.24
CA GLY A 29 -4.49 11.86 -3.18
C GLY A 29 -4.26 11.28 -1.78
N GLY A 30 -3.11 11.62 -1.19
CA GLY A 30 -2.68 11.07 0.10
C GLY A 30 -1.17 10.94 0.29
N ARG A 31 -0.34 10.95 -0.77
CA ARG A 31 1.12 11.13 -0.58
C ARG A 31 1.39 12.39 0.23
N SER A 32 2.16 12.30 1.31
CA SER A 32 2.75 13.46 1.97
C SER A 32 3.92 14.00 1.14
N SER A 33 4.39 15.20 1.48
CA SER A 33 5.66 15.76 0.98
C SER A 33 6.85 14.81 1.27
N GLU A 34 6.78 14.09 2.38
CA GLU A 34 7.69 13.00 2.80
C GLU A 34 7.97 11.99 1.66
N ARG A 35 9.20 11.48 1.61
CA ARG A 35 9.59 10.36 0.72
C ARG A 35 9.06 9.04 1.30
N ASN A 36 8.50 8.18 0.45
CA ASN A 36 7.81 6.94 0.85
C ASN A 36 8.43 5.66 0.24
N LEU A 37 8.02 4.48 0.71
CA LEU A 37 8.56 3.21 0.22
C LEU A 37 8.33 2.93 -1.27
N MET A 38 7.28 3.47 -1.89
CA MET A 38 7.15 3.40 -3.36
C MET A 38 8.22 4.28 -4.07
N ASP A 39 8.63 5.42 -3.48
CA ASP A 39 9.77 6.20 -4.00
C ASP A 39 11.09 5.44 -3.90
N ASP A 40 11.32 4.74 -2.78
CA ASP A 40 12.49 3.86 -2.61
C ASP A 40 12.49 2.72 -3.62
N TYR A 41 11.39 1.96 -3.68
CA TYR A 41 11.24 0.80 -4.55
C TYR A 41 11.47 1.13 -6.03
N LEU A 42 10.94 2.26 -6.49
CA LEU A 42 11.11 2.72 -7.87
C LEU A 42 12.51 3.29 -8.15
N GLN A 43 13.28 3.72 -7.14
CA GLN A 43 14.69 4.10 -7.30
C GLN A 43 15.62 2.87 -7.29
N ASP A 44 15.33 1.88 -6.46
CA ASP A 44 16.09 0.62 -6.42
C ASP A 44 16.01 -0.12 -7.76
N LYS A 45 14.82 -0.14 -8.42
CA LYS A 45 14.64 -0.71 -9.77
C LYS A 45 15.59 -0.13 -10.83
N THR A 46 15.88 1.17 -10.79
CA THR A 46 16.60 1.85 -11.89
C THR A 46 18.11 1.83 -11.68
N SER A 47 18.56 1.67 -10.43
CA SER A 47 19.97 1.47 -10.09
C SER A 47 20.43 0.02 -10.27
N ALA A 48 19.53 -0.96 -10.16
CA ALA A 48 19.83 -2.38 -10.38
C ALA A 48 19.43 -2.85 -11.80
N ASN A 49 20.33 -2.66 -12.78
CA ASN A 49 20.33 -3.21 -14.16
C ASN A 49 18.95 -3.60 -14.74
N PRO A 50 18.37 -2.85 -15.71
CA PRO A 50 16.95 -2.94 -16.07
C PRO A 50 16.44 -4.35 -16.46
N ASN A 51 17.30 -5.25 -16.95
CA ASN A 51 16.93 -6.63 -17.26
C ASN A 51 16.69 -7.52 -16.02
N ALA A 52 17.04 -7.06 -14.81
CA ALA A 52 16.69 -7.73 -13.54
C ALA A 52 15.19 -7.69 -13.22
N SER A 53 14.40 -6.92 -13.98
CA SER A 53 12.94 -6.77 -13.82
C SER A 53 12.13 -8.06 -14.01
N ALA A 54 12.75 -9.15 -14.45
CA ALA A 54 12.15 -10.47 -14.60
C ALA A 54 12.25 -11.35 -13.35
N ILE A 55 11.87 -10.82 -12.16
CA ILE A 55 11.37 -11.73 -11.11
C ILE A 55 10.16 -12.46 -11.70
N PRO A 56 10.14 -13.80 -11.77
CA PRO A 56 9.06 -14.52 -12.42
C PRO A 56 7.71 -14.15 -11.80
N LEU A 57 6.77 -13.76 -12.67
CA LEU A 57 5.40 -13.47 -12.31
C LEU A 57 4.68 -14.76 -11.88
N GLN A 58 4.92 -15.20 -10.64
CA GLN A 58 4.09 -16.16 -9.91
C GLN A 58 2.73 -15.50 -9.57
N ARG A 59 1.98 -15.20 -10.63
CA ARG A 59 0.61 -14.67 -10.66
C ARG A 59 -0.35 -15.70 -10.06
N SER A 60 -0.58 -15.61 -8.76
CA SER A 60 -1.81 -16.06 -8.10
C SER A 60 -1.73 -15.81 -6.59
N ALA A 61 -0.68 -16.30 -5.94
CA ALA A 61 -0.61 -16.43 -4.48
C ALA A 61 -0.65 -15.08 -3.72
N PHE A 62 0.17 -14.10 -4.11
CA PHE A 62 0.29 -12.82 -3.40
C PHE A 62 -0.79 -11.79 -3.77
N ILE A 63 -1.42 -11.91 -4.95
CA ILE A 63 -2.56 -11.06 -5.36
C ILE A 63 -3.90 -11.73 -5.00
N ASN A 64 -3.94 -12.48 -3.89
CA ASN A 64 -5.15 -13.04 -3.31
C ASN A 64 -5.99 -11.97 -2.55
N ASN A 65 -6.35 -10.88 -3.23
CA ASN A 65 -7.50 -9.97 -3.00
C ASN A 65 -7.90 -9.56 -1.55
N ASN A 66 -7.02 -9.72 -0.55
CA ASN A 66 -7.32 -9.52 0.88
C ASN A 66 -6.23 -8.72 1.63
N ALA A 67 -4.98 -8.75 1.16
CA ALA A 67 -3.82 -8.16 1.86
C ALA A 67 -3.68 -6.63 1.68
N LEU A 68 -4.27 -6.06 0.62
CA LEU A 68 -4.16 -4.63 0.29
C LEU A 68 -5.51 -3.92 0.26
N VAL A 69 -6.59 -4.67 0.03
CA VAL A 69 -7.98 -4.24 0.09
C VAL A 69 -8.77 -5.39 0.68
N PHE A 70 -9.76 -5.10 1.52
CA PHE A 70 -10.78 -6.06 1.93
C PHE A 70 -12.14 -5.38 1.79
N ASN A 71 -12.91 -5.78 0.79
CA ASN A 71 -14.10 -5.08 0.29
C ASN A 71 -15.38 -5.90 0.50
N ARG A 72 -16.48 -5.21 0.84
CA ARG A 72 -17.81 -5.79 1.11
C ARG A 72 -18.37 -6.59 -0.08
N GLY A 73 -17.89 -6.32 -1.29
CA GLY A 73 -18.31 -6.97 -2.53
C GLY A 73 -17.58 -8.28 -2.85
N ALA A 74 -16.47 -8.60 -2.17
CA ALA A 74 -15.64 -9.74 -2.56
C ALA A 74 -16.30 -11.10 -2.24
N THR A 75 -16.22 -12.02 -3.20
CA THR A 75 -16.62 -13.42 -3.05
C THR A 75 -16.04 -14.03 -1.77
N GLY A 76 -16.87 -14.68 -0.97
CA GLY A 76 -16.47 -15.29 0.31
C GLY A 76 -16.32 -14.31 1.49
N VAL A 77 -16.67 -13.03 1.34
CA VAL A 77 -16.84 -12.10 2.49
C VAL A 77 -18.30 -12.16 2.96
N ASN A 78 -18.51 -12.46 4.23
CA ASN A 78 -19.84 -12.33 4.84
C ASN A 78 -20.13 -10.84 5.09
N LYS A 79 -21.09 -10.28 4.35
CA LYS A 79 -21.45 -8.86 4.41
C LYS A 79 -21.93 -8.44 5.81
N ASN A 80 -22.74 -9.26 6.47
CA ASN A 80 -23.29 -8.92 7.79
C ASN A 80 -22.19 -8.91 8.87
N ASP A 81 -21.20 -9.81 8.75
CA ASP A 81 -20.04 -9.81 9.66
C ASP A 81 -19.10 -8.64 9.37
N PHE A 82 -18.83 -8.33 8.10
CA PHE A 82 -18.07 -7.13 7.69
C PHE A 82 -18.72 -5.83 8.19
N ASP A 83 -20.02 -5.67 7.96
CA ASP A 83 -20.80 -4.50 8.37
C ASP A 83 -20.82 -4.32 9.89
N LYS A 84 -20.90 -5.42 10.65
CA LYS A 84 -20.82 -5.42 12.12
C LYS A 84 -19.42 -5.03 12.61
N LYS A 85 -18.39 -5.75 12.15
CA LYS A 85 -17.00 -5.62 12.61
C LYS A 85 -16.38 -4.26 12.28
N PHE A 86 -16.82 -3.65 11.18
CA PHE A 86 -16.31 -2.38 10.66
C PHE A 86 -17.35 -1.24 10.64
N SER A 87 -18.43 -1.33 11.42
CA SER A 87 -19.48 -0.29 11.49
C SER A 87 -18.95 1.12 11.81
N LEU A 88 -19.58 2.17 11.25
CA LEU A 88 -19.18 3.58 11.48
C LEU A 88 -19.25 3.95 12.96
N ALA A 89 -20.25 3.45 13.67
CA ALA A 89 -20.38 3.61 15.11
C ALA A 89 -19.13 3.11 15.87
N LYS A 90 -18.48 2.03 15.41
CA LYS A 90 -17.25 1.53 16.02
C LYS A 90 -16.07 2.46 15.78
N THR A 91 -15.89 2.96 14.55
CA THR A 91 -14.85 3.95 14.22
C THR A 91 -14.98 5.23 15.04
N LEU A 92 -16.19 5.78 15.14
CA LEU A 92 -16.46 6.99 15.94
C LEU A 92 -16.27 6.74 17.45
N THR A 93 -16.64 5.56 17.96
CA THR A 93 -16.36 5.17 19.35
C THR A 93 -14.87 5.04 19.61
N ASN A 94 -14.10 4.42 18.71
CA ASN A 94 -12.65 4.29 18.85
C ASN A 94 -11.97 5.65 18.90
N ILE A 95 -12.29 6.57 17.97
CA ILE A 95 -11.76 7.93 17.96
C ILE A 95 -12.09 8.67 19.26
N ARG A 96 -13.31 8.53 19.80
CA ARG A 96 -13.68 9.14 21.09
C ARG A 96 -12.93 8.54 22.28
N ASN A 97 -12.89 7.21 22.36
CA ASN A 97 -12.32 6.47 23.49
C ASN A 97 -10.77 6.47 23.52
N THR A 98 -10.10 6.99 22.49
CA THR A 98 -8.64 7.08 22.39
C THR A 98 -8.14 8.54 22.39
N SER A 99 -8.98 9.46 22.87
CA SER A 99 -8.67 10.88 23.02
C SER A 99 -8.58 11.27 24.49
N ASP A 100 -7.80 12.31 24.80
CA ASP A 100 -7.69 12.89 26.15
C ASP A 100 -8.83 13.90 26.44
N ALA A 101 -10.00 13.69 25.83
CA ALA A 101 -11.14 14.61 25.93
C ALA A 101 -11.79 14.57 27.33
N THR A 102 -11.81 15.72 28.00
CA THR A 102 -12.36 15.87 29.36
C THR A 102 -13.89 15.80 29.42
N THR A 103 -14.58 16.00 28.30
CA THR A 103 -16.05 15.95 28.21
C THR A 103 -16.53 14.87 27.22
N HIS A 104 -17.34 13.93 27.71
CA HIS A 104 -17.92 12.87 26.89
C HIS A 104 -18.95 13.40 25.87
N SER A 105 -18.54 13.58 24.61
CA SER A 105 -19.45 13.63 23.46
C SER A 105 -19.95 12.22 23.09
N SER A 106 -21.02 12.12 22.31
CA SER A 106 -21.50 10.89 21.67
C SER A 106 -21.07 10.78 20.21
N ASN A 107 -21.19 9.59 19.60
CA ASN A 107 -20.91 9.39 18.17
C ASN A 107 -21.74 10.31 17.26
N ALA A 108 -23.00 10.59 17.64
CA ALA A 108 -23.86 11.52 16.92
C ALA A 108 -23.35 12.97 17.04
N GLN A 109 -22.92 13.40 18.23
CA GLN A 109 -22.34 14.75 18.42
C GLN A 109 -21.01 14.90 17.65
N LEU A 110 -20.14 13.89 17.67
CA LEU A 110 -18.89 13.90 16.89
C LEU A 110 -19.20 13.99 15.38
N LEU A 111 -20.07 13.13 14.84
CA LEU A 111 -20.42 13.21 13.41
C LEU A 111 -21.13 14.53 13.05
N ASN A 112 -21.96 15.07 13.94
CA ASN A 112 -22.59 16.38 13.76
C ASN A 112 -21.59 17.53 13.73
N SER A 113 -20.43 17.43 14.40
CA SER A 113 -19.38 18.47 14.30
C SER A 113 -18.83 18.56 12.87
N LEU A 114 -18.56 17.42 12.22
CA LEU A 114 -18.20 17.36 10.80
C LEU A 114 -19.31 17.94 9.93
N LEU A 115 -20.55 17.47 10.09
CA LEU A 115 -21.67 17.92 9.25
C LEU A 115 -21.94 19.43 9.37
N LYS A 116 -21.74 20.05 10.55
CA LYS A 116 -21.87 21.51 10.74
C LYS A 116 -20.91 22.30 9.84
N THR A 117 -19.68 21.82 9.62
CA THR A 117 -18.69 22.52 8.78
C THR A 117 -19.15 22.67 7.33
N LEU A 118 -20.03 21.77 6.86
CA LEU A 118 -20.56 21.77 5.50
C LEU A 118 -21.45 23.00 5.23
N ASN A 119 -21.93 23.69 6.27
CA ASN A 119 -22.70 24.94 6.16
C ASN A 119 -21.82 26.22 6.14
N VAL A 120 -20.50 26.09 6.23
CA VAL A 120 -19.56 27.22 6.11
C VAL A 120 -19.43 27.63 4.63
N ASP A 121 -19.53 28.93 4.37
CA ASP A 121 -19.44 29.58 3.05
C ASP A 121 -18.09 30.19 2.71
N SER A 122 -17.20 30.38 3.67
CA SER A 122 -15.85 30.86 3.40
C SER A 122 -14.86 30.46 4.48
N LYS A 123 -13.60 30.26 4.07
CA LYS A 123 -12.46 30.02 4.98
C LYS A 123 -11.19 30.58 4.35
N ILE A 124 -10.16 30.82 5.16
CA ILE A 124 -8.86 31.36 4.71
C ILE A 124 -7.79 30.29 4.89
N ASN A 125 -7.01 29.99 3.86
CA ASN A 125 -5.92 28.99 3.92
C ASN A 125 -4.58 29.62 4.38
N GLY A 126 -4.64 30.45 5.43
CA GLY A 126 -3.56 31.36 5.82
C GLY A 126 -3.57 32.66 5.01
N PHE A 127 -3.64 32.60 3.68
CA PHE A 127 -3.48 33.79 2.81
C PHE A 127 -4.69 34.12 1.91
N VAL A 128 -5.30 33.13 1.27
CA VAL A 128 -6.40 33.36 0.32
C VAL A 128 -7.74 33.08 1.00
N LYS A 129 -8.67 34.05 0.94
CA LYS A 129 -10.07 33.80 1.32
C LYS A 129 -10.76 33.05 0.19
N MET A 130 -11.22 31.85 0.50
CA MET A 130 -11.95 30.95 -0.39
C MET A 130 -13.44 31.07 -0.14
N ASN A 131 -14.23 30.97 -1.21
CA ASN A 131 -15.67 30.76 -1.13
C ASN A 131 -15.93 29.25 -1.18
N LEU A 132 -16.79 28.76 -0.28
CA LEU A 132 -17.14 27.34 -0.14
C LEU A 132 -18.63 27.19 -0.40
N GLN A 133 -19.03 26.12 -1.10
CA GLN A 133 -20.45 25.86 -1.34
C GLN A 133 -21.13 25.40 -0.04
N LYS A 134 -22.14 26.13 0.44
CA LYS A 134 -22.98 25.69 1.57
C LYS A 134 -23.77 24.45 1.21
N ARG A 135 -23.66 23.44 2.07
CA ARG A 135 -24.34 22.14 1.98
C ARG A 135 -25.29 22.00 3.16
N ALA A 136 -26.33 22.84 3.15
CA ALA A 136 -27.28 22.98 4.25
C ALA A 136 -28.15 21.73 4.45
N GLN A 137 -28.54 21.04 3.37
CA GLN A 137 -29.31 19.79 3.44
C GLN A 137 -28.47 18.65 4.02
N GLU A 138 -27.16 18.67 3.77
CA GLU A 138 -26.20 17.73 4.32
C GLU A 138 -26.07 17.86 5.85
N THR A 139 -26.42 18.99 6.45
CA THR A 139 -26.52 19.12 7.92
C THR A 139 -27.69 18.32 8.52
N ALA A 140 -28.74 18.02 7.73
CA ALA A 140 -29.86 17.18 8.16
C ALA A 140 -29.51 15.68 8.20
N LEU A 141 -28.29 15.29 7.80
CA LEU A 141 -27.79 13.92 7.84
C LEU A 141 -27.35 13.45 9.25
N SER A 142 -27.77 14.14 10.31
CA SER A 142 -27.38 13.85 11.71
C SER A 142 -27.62 12.41 12.17
N GLY A 143 -28.62 11.73 11.59
CA GLY A 143 -28.91 10.30 11.80
C GLY A 143 -27.98 9.32 11.06
N LEU A 144 -26.83 9.75 10.51
CA LEU A 144 -25.95 8.89 9.69
C LEU A 144 -25.29 7.72 10.44
N VAL A 145 -25.00 7.84 11.73
CA VAL A 145 -24.11 6.90 12.48
C VAL A 145 -24.48 5.42 12.31
N ASN A 146 -25.78 5.10 12.34
CA ASN A 146 -26.30 3.72 12.22
C ASN A 146 -26.74 3.37 10.79
N ASN A 147 -26.63 4.33 9.86
CA ASN A 147 -27.18 4.28 8.50
C ASN A 147 -26.08 4.37 7.41
N MET A 148 -24.80 4.23 7.78
CA MET A 148 -23.69 4.08 6.85
C MET A 148 -23.09 2.68 6.92
N LEU A 149 -22.84 2.08 5.76
CA LEU A 149 -22.23 0.75 5.63
C LEU A 149 -20.77 0.88 5.16
N PRO A 150 -19.85 0.03 5.64
CA PRO A 150 -18.47 0.03 5.14
C PRO A 150 -18.40 -0.53 3.71
N SER A 151 -17.78 0.18 2.77
CA SER A 151 -17.56 -0.29 1.40
C SER A 151 -16.34 -1.20 1.31
N ALA A 152 -15.23 -0.77 1.89
CA ALA A 152 -13.96 -1.48 1.92
C ALA A 152 -13.00 -0.90 2.96
N ILE A 153 -12.02 -1.70 3.36
CA ILE A 153 -10.80 -1.24 4.03
C ILE A 153 -9.59 -1.41 3.12
N PHE A 154 -8.58 -0.55 3.30
CA PHE A 154 -7.37 -0.49 2.49
C PHE A 154 -6.12 -0.47 3.35
N ASN A 155 -5.08 -1.13 2.85
CA ASN A 155 -3.70 -1.05 3.32
C ASN A 155 -2.89 -0.23 2.30
N ARG A 156 -2.24 0.84 2.78
CA ARG A 156 -1.31 1.70 2.03
C ARG A 156 0.08 1.69 2.67
N PHE A 157 0.62 0.50 2.93
CA PHE A 157 2.01 0.32 3.35
C PHE A 157 3.02 0.91 2.34
N ASP A 158 2.63 1.06 1.07
CA ASP A 158 3.39 1.78 0.04
C ASP A 158 3.66 3.26 0.38
N LEU A 159 2.83 3.86 1.24
CA LEU A 159 2.98 5.22 1.74
C LEU A 159 3.83 5.31 3.03
N SER A 160 4.38 4.20 3.54
CA SER A 160 5.27 4.26 4.72
C SER A 160 6.47 5.16 4.45
N ALA A 161 6.86 5.99 5.41
CA ALA A 161 7.96 6.93 5.22
C ALA A 161 9.30 6.19 5.08
N SER A 162 10.16 6.64 4.16
CA SER A 162 11.47 6.01 3.90
C SER A 162 12.43 6.05 5.10
N ASN A 163 12.20 6.94 6.06
CA ASN A 163 12.93 7.01 7.34
C ASN A 163 12.33 6.09 8.44
N GLY A 164 11.13 5.53 8.22
CA GLY A 164 10.37 4.79 9.22
C GLY A 164 9.65 5.62 10.27
N GLN A 165 9.34 6.89 9.99
CA GLN A 165 8.53 7.75 10.89
C GLN A 165 7.10 7.22 11.05
N HIS A 166 6.54 6.57 10.03
CA HIS A 166 5.22 5.95 10.04
C HIS A 166 5.16 4.77 9.06
N CYS A 167 4.33 3.77 9.34
CA CYS A 167 4.19 2.52 8.58
C CYS A 167 2.99 2.55 7.62
N GLY A 168 2.85 3.69 6.94
CA GLY A 168 1.91 3.90 5.85
C GLY A 168 0.56 4.42 6.34
N GLU A 169 -0.43 4.32 5.47
CA GLU A 169 -1.80 4.68 5.80
C GLU A 169 -2.73 3.46 5.79
N TYR A 170 -3.75 3.47 6.65
CA TYR A 170 -4.82 2.46 6.62
C TYR A 170 -6.17 3.15 6.55
N ARG A 171 -7.01 2.70 5.62
CA ARG A 171 -8.24 3.41 5.28
C ARG A 171 -9.48 2.54 5.54
N VAL A 172 -10.52 3.12 6.11
CA VAL A 172 -11.87 2.53 6.23
C VAL A 172 -12.85 3.48 5.56
N ILE A 173 -13.61 3.00 4.59
CA ILE A 173 -14.53 3.86 3.83
C ILE A 173 -15.98 3.44 4.02
N TYR A 174 -16.83 4.41 4.27
CA TYR A 174 -18.26 4.27 4.49
C TYR A 174 -19.09 4.90 3.38
N HIS A 175 -20.30 4.37 3.16
CA HIS A 175 -21.28 4.92 2.23
C HIS A 175 -22.69 4.98 2.82
N LYS A 176 -23.53 5.88 2.29
CA LYS A 176 -25.00 5.80 2.36
C LYS A 176 -25.61 6.07 0.99
N ASN A 177 -26.55 5.20 0.61
CA ASN A 177 -27.47 5.39 -0.52
C ASN A 177 -28.84 5.80 0.02
N ASN A 178 -29.30 7.03 -0.24
CA ASN A 178 -30.62 7.50 0.20
C ASN A 178 -31.19 8.52 -0.79
N GLY A 179 -31.39 8.11 -2.05
CA GLY A 179 -31.63 8.99 -3.21
C GLY A 179 -30.40 9.80 -3.64
N ASN A 180 -29.63 10.21 -2.64
CA ASN A 180 -28.45 11.04 -2.67
C ASN A 180 -27.27 10.26 -2.05
N ARG A 181 -26.07 10.37 -2.65
CA ARG A 181 -24.90 9.54 -2.26
C ARG A 181 -23.98 10.33 -1.33
N PHE A 182 -23.61 9.74 -0.19
CA PHE A 182 -22.69 10.33 0.77
C PHE A 182 -21.67 9.29 1.22
N PHE A 183 -20.39 9.64 1.15
CA PHE A 183 -19.27 8.79 1.55
C PHE A 183 -18.39 9.48 2.59
N LEU A 184 -17.81 8.66 3.46
CA LEU A 184 -16.91 9.11 4.53
C LEU A 184 -15.70 8.19 4.59
N SER A 185 -14.54 8.71 4.21
CA SER A 185 -13.25 8.02 4.24
C SER A 185 -12.50 8.39 5.51
N PHE A 186 -12.08 7.40 6.29
CA PHE A 186 -11.11 7.56 7.37
C PHE A 186 -9.78 7.02 6.89
N GLU A 187 -8.73 7.85 6.85
CA GLU A 187 -7.40 7.51 6.33
C GLU A 187 -6.32 7.80 7.40
N ALA A 188 -6.03 6.83 8.26
CA ALA A 188 -5.10 6.99 9.37
C ALA A 188 -3.64 6.89 8.91
N LYS A 189 -2.77 7.84 9.28
CA LYS A 189 -1.30 7.66 9.22
C LYS A 189 -0.89 6.80 10.42
N TYR A 190 -0.25 5.66 10.17
CA TYR A 190 -0.03 4.64 11.21
C TYR A 190 1.36 4.77 11.86
N PRO A 191 1.45 4.85 13.20
CA PRO A 191 2.72 5.03 13.89
C PRO A 191 3.64 3.82 13.68
N ASN A 192 4.95 4.07 13.70
CA ASN A 192 5.91 2.97 13.78
C ASN A 192 5.81 2.32 15.18
N PRO A 193 5.55 1.01 15.30
CA PRO A 193 5.50 0.34 16.61
C PRO A 193 6.86 0.26 17.29
N GLU A 194 7.95 0.35 16.52
CA GLU A 194 9.33 0.31 17.03
C GLU A 194 10.16 1.48 16.46
N PRO A 195 9.86 2.74 16.82
CA PRO A 195 10.44 3.92 16.19
C PRO A 195 11.97 4.00 16.34
N LYS A 196 12.52 3.39 17.40
CA LYS A 196 13.97 3.24 17.63
C LYS A 196 14.69 2.40 16.56
N LYS A 197 13.96 1.58 15.79
CA LYS A 197 14.50 0.81 14.65
C LYS A 197 14.41 1.55 13.31
N GLY A 198 13.87 2.79 13.28
CA GLY A 198 13.65 3.55 12.05
C GLY A 198 12.85 2.75 11.02
N LYS A 199 13.28 2.75 9.75
CA LYS A 199 12.66 1.99 8.64
C LYS A 199 12.44 0.50 8.95
N ALA A 200 13.24 -0.13 9.82
CA ALA A 200 13.08 -1.54 10.18
C ALA A 200 11.93 -1.81 11.18
N GLY A 201 11.49 -0.80 11.95
CA GLY A 201 10.39 -0.97 12.91
C GLY A 201 9.02 -1.27 12.27
N CYS A 202 8.86 -0.93 11.00
CA CYS A 202 7.67 -1.28 10.22
C CYS A 202 7.62 -2.76 9.78
N PHE A 203 8.62 -3.59 10.11
CA PHE A 203 8.67 -4.98 9.68
C PHE A 203 7.47 -5.81 10.17
N ALA A 204 7.13 -5.72 11.45
CA ALA A 204 6.01 -6.47 12.02
C ALA A 204 4.66 -6.08 11.36
N VAL A 205 4.50 -4.83 10.93
CA VAL A 205 3.32 -4.36 10.19
C VAL A 205 3.28 -4.99 8.79
N ALA A 206 4.40 -4.98 8.07
CA ALA A 206 4.49 -5.59 6.73
C ALA A 206 4.25 -7.11 6.78
N ASP A 207 4.85 -7.80 7.75
CA ASP A 207 4.74 -9.24 7.94
C ASP A 207 3.32 -9.66 8.35
N PHE A 208 2.67 -8.91 9.26
CA PHE A 208 1.25 -9.09 9.58
C PHE A 208 0.37 -9.02 8.32
N TRP A 209 0.50 -7.95 7.52
CA TRP A 209 -0.32 -7.79 6.31
C TRP A 209 0.00 -8.81 5.20
N LYS A 210 1.24 -9.31 5.14
CA LYS A 210 1.63 -10.46 4.30
C LYS A 210 0.95 -11.75 4.78
N GLU A 211 0.79 -11.95 6.09
CA GLU A 211 0.08 -13.13 6.63
C GLU A 211 -1.44 -13.04 6.44
N ILE A 212 -2.06 -11.85 6.59
CA ILE A 212 -3.46 -11.60 6.21
C ILE A 212 -3.75 -12.08 4.78
N GLY A 213 -2.83 -11.88 3.83
CA GLY A 213 -2.96 -12.35 2.45
C GLY A 213 -3.08 -13.87 2.28
N SER A 214 -2.61 -14.64 3.26
CA SER A 214 -2.65 -16.11 3.27
C SER A 214 -3.81 -16.71 4.10
N MET A 215 -4.51 -15.88 4.88
CA MET A 215 -5.60 -16.34 5.76
C MET A 215 -6.91 -16.58 5.01
N SER A 216 -7.77 -17.44 5.58
CA SER A 216 -9.18 -17.48 5.18
C SER A 216 -9.85 -16.13 5.43
N LYS A 217 -10.85 -15.76 4.61
CA LYS A 217 -11.50 -14.44 4.71
C LYS A 217 -12.09 -14.16 6.09
N THR A 218 -12.63 -15.18 6.77
CA THR A 218 -13.12 -15.07 8.16
C THR A 218 -11.99 -14.76 9.16
N ASN A 219 -10.85 -15.46 9.06
CA ASN A 219 -9.72 -15.28 9.96
C ASN A 219 -9.03 -13.94 9.71
N ALA A 220 -8.81 -13.60 8.43
CA ALA A 220 -8.31 -12.29 8.02
C ALA A 220 -9.18 -11.18 8.58
N LEU A 221 -10.51 -11.25 8.40
CA LEU A 221 -11.43 -10.22 8.87
C LEU A 221 -11.44 -10.07 10.41
N ALA A 222 -11.29 -11.17 11.15
CA ALA A 222 -11.17 -11.14 12.61
C ALA A 222 -9.85 -10.51 13.09
N GLN A 223 -8.72 -10.76 12.41
CA GLN A 223 -7.44 -10.12 12.76
C GLN A 223 -7.38 -8.66 12.31
N LEU A 224 -7.98 -8.33 11.16
CA LEU A 224 -8.15 -6.96 10.69
C LEU A 224 -9.04 -6.15 11.64
N GLU A 225 -10.10 -6.75 12.20
CA GLU A 225 -10.91 -6.11 13.23
C GLU A 225 -10.07 -5.71 14.46
N LYS A 226 -9.12 -6.54 14.88
CA LYS A 226 -8.18 -6.19 15.96
C LYS A 226 -7.23 -5.09 15.52
N PHE A 227 -6.56 -5.25 14.36
CA PHE A 227 -5.58 -4.28 13.84
C PHE A 227 -6.18 -2.87 13.71
N PHE A 228 -7.43 -2.76 13.25
CA PHE A 228 -8.09 -1.45 13.15
C PHE A 228 -8.59 -0.91 14.50
N TYR A 229 -9.17 -1.71 15.38
CA TYR A 229 -9.94 -1.19 16.54
C TYR A 229 -9.39 -1.51 17.93
N GLN A 230 -8.40 -2.39 18.06
CA GLN A 230 -7.90 -2.87 19.36
C GLN A 230 -6.37 -2.85 19.48
N GLY A 231 -5.67 -2.94 18.35
CA GLY A 231 -4.29 -3.39 18.33
C GLY A 231 -4.18 -4.90 18.53
N LEU A 232 -2.98 -5.44 18.35
CA LEU A 232 -2.65 -6.85 18.58
C LEU A 232 -1.14 -7.01 18.73
N GLU A 233 -0.69 -8.03 19.45
CA GLU A 233 0.70 -8.45 19.39
C GLU A 233 0.94 -9.27 18.12
N HIS A 234 2.01 -8.96 17.38
CA HIS A 234 2.48 -9.74 16.25
C HIS A 234 3.96 -10.08 16.44
N LYS A 235 4.26 -11.35 16.74
CA LYS A 235 5.62 -11.88 16.90
C LYS A 235 6.48 -11.07 17.89
N GLY A 236 5.96 -10.78 19.08
CA GLY A 236 6.64 -9.99 20.11
C GLY A 236 6.60 -8.47 19.92
N VAL A 237 6.01 -7.97 18.82
CA VAL A 237 5.84 -6.53 18.57
C VAL A 237 4.38 -6.13 18.77
N GLN A 238 4.13 -5.17 19.66
CA GLN A 238 2.78 -4.62 19.85
C GLN A 238 2.41 -3.70 18.68
N LEU A 239 1.44 -4.12 17.88
CA LEU A 239 0.83 -3.29 16.83
C LEU A 239 -0.32 -2.49 17.46
N PRO A 240 -0.31 -1.13 17.42
CA PRO A 240 -1.41 -0.31 17.93
C PRO A 240 -2.65 -0.37 17.03
N ALA A 241 -3.80 0.06 17.55
CA ALA A 241 -5.04 0.18 16.78
C ALA A 241 -4.91 1.25 15.70
N ALA A 242 -5.23 0.92 14.44
CA ALA A 242 -5.14 1.88 13.33
C ALA A 242 -6.14 3.05 13.49
N ILE A 243 -7.33 2.80 14.05
CA ILE A 243 -8.32 3.82 14.41
C ILE A 243 -8.03 4.34 15.83
N ASN A 244 -7.31 5.46 15.90
CA ASN A 244 -7.00 6.20 17.13
C ASN A 244 -7.21 7.71 16.87
N PHE A 245 -7.63 8.48 17.88
CA PHE A 245 -7.78 9.94 17.81
C PHE A 245 -6.56 10.64 17.20
N THR A 246 -5.36 10.29 17.68
CA THR A 246 -4.08 10.90 17.30
C THR A 246 -3.64 10.60 15.87
N HIS A 247 -4.27 9.63 15.19
CA HIS A 247 -3.95 9.28 13.81
C HIS A 247 -4.73 10.11 12.77
N TYR A 248 -5.57 11.05 13.23
CA TYR A 248 -6.38 11.94 12.39
C TYR A 248 -6.21 13.43 12.71
N THR A 249 -5.29 13.80 13.61
CA THR A 249 -4.98 15.20 13.96
C THR A 249 -4.17 15.90 12.86
N HIS A 250 -3.99 17.22 12.95
CA HIS A 250 -3.13 17.95 12.02
C HIS A 250 -1.71 17.35 11.93
N GLY A 251 -1.17 17.23 10.71
CA GLY A 251 0.11 16.57 10.42
C GLY A 251 0.09 15.04 10.34
N THR A 252 -0.99 14.38 10.78
CA THR A 252 -1.13 12.91 10.72
C THR A 252 -2.00 12.47 9.54
N GLY A 253 -3.03 11.66 9.76
CA GLY A 253 -3.98 11.21 8.74
C GLY A 253 -5.10 12.22 8.46
N GLN A 254 -6.20 11.72 7.90
CA GLN A 254 -7.33 12.55 7.50
C GLN A 254 -8.66 11.82 7.51
N VAL A 255 -9.75 12.56 7.73
CA VAL A 255 -11.12 12.12 7.45
C VAL A 255 -11.66 12.95 6.29
N ARG A 256 -12.32 12.35 5.31
CA ARG A 256 -12.78 13.02 4.09
C ARG A 256 -14.23 12.69 3.78
N SER A 257 -15.08 13.71 3.59
CA SER A 257 -16.45 13.53 3.10
C SER A 257 -16.49 13.74 1.59
N ASN A 258 -17.11 12.82 0.87
CA ASN A 258 -17.29 12.88 -0.58
C ASN A 258 -18.81 12.78 -0.87
N THR A 259 -19.40 13.83 -1.44
CA THR A 259 -20.86 14.04 -1.41
C THR A 259 -21.46 14.31 -2.80
N PHE A 260 -22.62 13.71 -3.06
CA PHE A 260 -23.49 13.93 -4.21
C PHE A 260 -24.92 14.13 -3.70
N VAL A 261 -25.09 14.96 -2.66
CA VAL A 261 -26.39 15.16 -2.00
C VAL A 261 -27.17 16.33 -2.59
N ASN A 262 -26.45 17.30 -3.14
CA ASN A 262 -26.93 18.18 -4.21
C ASN A 262 -25.85 18.20 -5.29
N SER A 263 -26.21 18.58 -6.52
CA SER A 263 -25.22 18.88 -7.57
C SER A 263 -24.64 20.29 -7.32
N PRO A 264 -23.33 20.54 -7.58
CA PRO A 264 -22.33 19.59 -8.06
C PRO A 264 -21.84 18.64 -6.97
N TRP A 265 -20.92 17.75 -7.30
CA TRP A 265 -20.19 16.97 -6.29
C TRP A 265 -19.41 17.88 -5.30
N GLN A 266 -19.03 17.35 -4.13
CA GLN A 266 -18.04 18.00 -3.26
C GLN A 266 -17.14 17.00 -2.51
N LEU A 267 -15.82 17.25 -2.47
CA LEU A 267 -14.91 16.74 -1.42
C LEU A 267 -14.71 17.80 -0.34
N ARG A 268 -14.56 17.38 0.92
CA ARG A 268 -13.94 18.18 1.98
C ARG A 268 -13.09 17.29 2.90
N GLU A 269 -12.05 17.85 3.52
CA GLU A 269 -11.16 17.17 4.46
C GLU A 269 -11.32 17.69 5.89
N PHE A 270 -11.10 16.81 6.87
CA PHE A 270 -11.24 17.06 8.30
C PHE A 270 -10.13 16.39 9.10
N LYS A 271 -9.77 17.02 10.21
CA LYS A 271 -8.95 16.43 11.28
C LYS A 271 -9.77 16.22 12.55
N THR A 272 -9.31 15.35 13.43
CA THR A 272 -9.80 15.26 14.82
C THR A 272 -9.19 16.35 15.67
N ASP A 273 -9.98 16.89 16.60
CA ASP A 273 -9.56 17.92 17.55
C ASP A 273 -10.37 17.82 18.85
N ILE A 274 -9.98 18.56 19.89
CA ILE A 274 -10.73 18.73 21.14
C ILE A 274 -11.18 20.19 21.23
N ASP A 275 -12.49 20.42 21.30
CA ASP A 275 -13.05 21.78 21.37
C ASP A 275 -12.87 22.44 22.75
N ALA A 276 -13.21 23.73 22.85
CA ALA A 276 -13.10 24.50 24.08
C ALA A 276 -14.00 24.00 25.23
N ASP A 277 -14.99 23.15 24.94
CA ASP A 277 -15.79 22.47 25.97
C ASP A 277 -15.17 21.11 26.40
N GLY A 278 -13.98 20.77 25.88
CA GLY A 278 -13.27 19.53 26.14
C GLY A 278 -13.80 18.31 25.37
N LYS A 279 -14.53 18.51 24.26
CA LYS A 279 -15.20 17.44 23.51
C LYS A 279 -14.44 17.08 22.23
N VAL A 280 -14.42 15.80 21.89
CA VAL A 280 -13.93 15.33 20.58
C VAL A 280 -14.82 15.87 19.46
N VAL A 281 -14.20 16.55 18.50
CA VAL A 281 -14.84 17.11 17.30
C VAL A 281 -14.03 16.80 16.04
N PHE A 282 -14.64 17.05 14.88
CA PHE A 282 -13.98 17.15 13.59
C PHE A 282 -13.89 18.62 13.16
N VAL A 283 -12.68 19.08 12.82
CA VAL A 283 -12.43 20.42 12.29
C VAL A 283 -12.08 20.33 10.80
N ALA A 284 -12.59 21.25 9.99
CA ALA A 284 -12.32 21.27 8.55
C ALA A 284 -10.88 21.72 8.26
N ASP A 285 -10.16 20.96 7.44
CA ASP A 285 -8.79 21.25 7.00
C ASP A 285 -8.74 21.37 5.46
N SER A 286 -7.65 21.93 4.95
CA SER A 286 -7.36 21.97 3.51
C SER A 286 -7.34 20.55 2.94
N VAL A 287 -7.85 20.38 1.72
CA VAL A 287 -7.82 19.10 1.02
C VAL A 287 -6.38 18.85 0.57
N LYS A 288 -5.70 17.89 1.21
CA LYS A 288 -4.28 17.57 0.95
C LYS A 288 -4.06 17.13 -0.50
N SER A 289 -3.15 17.81 -1.19
CA SER A 289 -2.98 17.77 -2.65
C SER A 289 -4.23 18.19 -3.40
N ASN A 290 -4.54 19.48 -3.29
CA ASN A 290 -5.61 20.13 -4.02
C ASN A 290 -5.41 21.67 -4.15
N PRO A 291 -4.38 22.15 -4.88
CA PRO A 291 -4.13 23.58 -5.00
C PRO A 291 -5.29 24.29 -5.70
N LEU A 292 -5.58 25.52 -5.27
CA LEU A 292 -6.61 26.39 -5.86
C LEU A 292 -6.60 26.33 -7.39
N ALA A 293 -7.72 25.91 -7.97
CA ALA A 293 -7.91 25.75 -9.40
C ALA A 293 -7.57 27.03 -10.19
N GLU A 294 -7.84 28.21 -9.61
CA GLU A 294 -7.49 29.52 -10.15
C GLU A 294 -6.00 29.67 -10.45
N LEU A 295 -5.11 29.10 -9.62
CA LEU A 295 -3.65 29.23 -9.76
C LEU A 295 -3.13 28.68 -11.10
N PHE A 296 -3.87 27.76 -11.72
CA PHE A 296 -3.58 27.16 -13.03
C PHE A 296 -4.15 27.95 -14.23
N ALA A 297 -5.00 28.95 -13.98
CA ALA A 297 -5.41 29.95 -14.97
C ALA A 297 -4.42 31.13 -15.03
N ASP A 298 -4.54 31.99 -16.05
CA ASP A 298 -3.90 33.32 -16.03
C ASP A 298 -4.61 34.24 -15.00
N GLU A 299 -4.04 35.41 -14.70
CA GLU A 299 -4.61 36.35 -13.73
C GLU A 299 -5.94 36.97 -14.22
N GLY A 300 -6.96 36.96 -13.36
CA GLY A 300 -8.26 37.56 -13.62
C GLY A 300 -8.40 38.98 -13.05
N ASN A 301 -9.24 39.79 -13.71
CA ASN A 301 -9.64 41.12 -13.22
C ASN A 301 -10.42 41.08 -11.88
N LEU A 302 -10.93 39.90 -11.49
CA LEU A 302 -11.66 39.67 -10.24
C LEU A 302 -10.79 39.02 -9.14
N ASP A 303 -9.52 38.72 -9.43
CA ASP A 303 -8.63 38.07 -8.49
C ASP A 303 -8.29 39.01 -7.33
N SER A 304 -8.41 38.52 -6.09
CA SER A 304 -8.06 39.28 -4.90
C SER A 304 -6.55 39.52 -4.82
N ASN A 305 -6.11 40.59 -4.14
CA ASN A 305 -4.68 40.89 -3.99
C ASN A 305 -3.89 39.72 -3.34
N SER A 306 -4.51 38.93 -2.45
CA SER A 306 -3.86 37.75 -1.88
C SER A 306 -3.85 36.54 -2.82
N LEU A 307 -4.84 36.38 -3.70
CA LEU A 307 -4.76 35.40 -4.80
C LEU A 307 -3.65 35.79 -5.79
N LYS A 308 -3.55 37.07 -6.18
CA LYS A 308 -2.47 37.58 -7.04
C LYS A 308 -1.08 37.35 -6.43
N ALA A 309 -0.90 37.62 -5.15
CA ALA A 309 0.33 37.29 -4.42
C ALA A 309 0.58 35.77 -4.38
N SER A 310 -0.45 34.96 -4.10
CA SER A 310 -0.38 33.49 -4.09
C SER A 310 0.04 32.92 -5.44
N ARG A 311 -0.43 33.48 -6.57
CA ARG A 311 0.01 33.11 -7.94
C ARG A 311 1.52 33.28 -8.15
N ILE A 312 2.10 34.37 -7.64
CA ILE A 312 3.54 34.66 -7.78
C ILE A 312 4.37 33.63 -7.02
N TYR A 313 4.00 33.32 -5.77
CA TYR A 313 4.66 32.29 -4.99
C TYR A 313 4.45 30.89 -5.58
N PHE A 314 3.22 30.57 -6.01
CA PHE A 314 2.90 29.30 -6.64
C PHE A 314 3.74 29.07 -7.89
N ALA A 315 3.82 30.04 -8.80
CA ALA A 315 4.63 29.94 -10.01
C ALA A 315 6.13 29.80 -9.72
N ARG A 316 6.65 30.46 -8.67
CA ARG A 316 8.04 30.26 -8.20
C ARG A 316 8.28 28.83 -7.71
N ASP A 317 7.34 28.31 -6.90
CA ASP A 317 7.48 26.99 -6.26
C ASP A 317 7.17 25.84 -7.23
N PHE A 318 6.44 26.13 -8.32
CA PHE A 318 5.99 25.14 -9.30
C PHE A 318 7.12 24.40 -10.02
N ASP A 319 8.31 24.98 -10.14
CA ASP A 319 9.48 24.26 -10.72
C ASP A 319 9.83 23.00 -9.89
N GLY A 320 9.77 23.11 -8.56
CA GLY A 320 9.94 21.98 -7.64
C GLY A 320 8.79 20.97 -7.72
N TYR A 321 7.57 21.42 -8.04
CA TYR A 321 6.44 20.52 -8.27
C TYR A 321 6.57 19.78 -9.61
N ILE A 322 7.06 20.42 -10.67
CA ILE A 322 7.38 19.74 -11.94
C ILE A 322 8.45 18.66 -11.72
N ASP A 323 9.43 18.91 -10.87
CA ASP A 323 10.43 17.93 -10.46
C ASP A 323 9.82 16.68 -9.80
N ASN A 324 8.79 16.85 -8.96
CA ASN A 324 8.00 15.74 -8.41
C ASN A 324 7.09 15.07 -9.46
N LEU A 325 6.65 15.80 -10.49
CA LEU A 325 5.84 15.29 -11.59
C LEU A 325 6.66 14.53 -12.67
N LEU A 326 7.94 14.88 -12.85
CA LEU A 326 8.92 14.25 -13.76
C LEU A 326 9.88 13.30 -13.05
N THR A 327 9.63 13.01 -11.77
CA THR A 327 10.43 12.09 -10.95
C THR A 327 10.67 10.69 -11.58
N PRO A 328 9.72 10.05 -12.30
CA PRO A 328 9.99 8.80 -13.02
C PRO A 328 11.10 8.94 -14.08
N GLU A 329 11.07 10.02 -14.86
CA GLU A 329 12.03 10.32 -15.92
C GLU A 329 13.38 10.77 -15.35
N LYS A 330 13.38 11.49 -14.22
CA LYS A 330 14.62 11.80 -13.47
C LYS A 330 15.26 10.57 -12.82
N ARG A 331 14.52 9.46 -12.63
CA ARG A 331 15.03 8.18 -12.10
C ARG A 331 15.55 7.22 -13.18
N ALA A 332 15.12 7.34 -14.44
CA ALA A 332 15.56 6.47 -15.54
C ALA A 332 15.39 7.12 -16.92
N THR A 333 16.30 6.81 -17.84
CA THR A 333 16.25 7.23 -19.26
C THR A 333 15.05 6.65 -20.04
N SER A 334 14.43 5.58 -19.54
CA SER A 334 13.25 4.94 -20.16
C SER A 334 12.43 4.20 -19.10
N PRO A 335 11.66 4.90 -18.24
CA PRO A 335 10.82 4.26 -17.23
C PRO A 335 9.62 3.55 -17.89
N SER A 336 9.16 2.44 -17.30
CA SER A 336 7.97 1.76 -17.83
C SER A 336 6.70 2.56 -17.54
N SER A 337 5.62 2.29 -18.28
CA SER A 337 4.29 2.89 -18.03
C SER A 337 3.83 2.73 -16.58
N SER A 338 4.17 1.61 -15.93
CA SER A 338 3.84 1.35 -14.52
C SER A 338 4.69 2.19 -13.56
N ASP A 339 5.97 2.36 -13.85
CA ASP A 339 6.88 3.19 -13.04
C ASP A 339 6.53 4.69 -13.18
N ILE A 340 6.05 5.11 -14.35
CA ILE A 340 5.44 6.43 -14.55
C ILE A 340 4.18 6.55 -13.68
N ILE A 341 3.15 5.71 -13.91
CA ILE A 341 1.84 5.80 -13.23
C ILE A 341 1.96 5.77 -11.69
N ASN A 342 2.92 5.04 -11.13
CA ASN A 342 3.13 4.94 -9.68
C ASN A 342 4.19 5.91 -9.13
N GLY A 343 5.01 6.54 -9.98
CA GLY A 343 6.25 7.20 -9.57
C GLY A 343 6.23 8.72 -9.42
N PHE A 344 5.19 9.41 -9.92
CA PHE A 344 5.07 10.87 -9.76
C PHE A 344 4.12 11.28 -8.61
N SER A 345 4.23 12.54 -8.20
CA SER A 345 3.34 13.18 -7.20
C SER A 345 3.38 14.70 -7.37
N LEU A 346 2.37 15.41 -6.85
CA LEU A 346 2.37 16.89 -6.90
C LEU A 346 3.26 17.50 -5.78
N LYS A 347 3.01 17.09 -4.53
CA LYS A 347 3.75 17.55 -3.33
C LYS A 347 3.79 19.08 -3.17
N ASP A 348 2.65 19.67 -3.50
CA ASP A 348 2.19 21.01 -3.16
C ASP A 348 2.27 21.33 -1.65
N ASP A 349 2.28 22.63 -1.34
CA ASP A 349 2.10 23.15 0.01
C ASP A 349 0.61 23.36 0.35
N ASN A 350 0.22 23.08 1.59
CA ASN A 350 -1.13 23.32 2.08
C ASN A 350 -1.56 24.79 2.03
N HIS A 351 -0.64 25.76 2.01
CA HIS A 351 -1.00 27.17 1.80
C HIS A 351 -1.48 27.51 0.38
N TYR A 352 -1.46 26.54 -0.55
CA TYR A 352 -2.14 26.61 -1.84
C TYR A 352 -3.46 25.82 -1.87
N ASN A 353 -3.68 24.89 -0.92
CA ASN A 353 -4.78 23.93 -0.96
C ASN A 353 -6.12 24.50 -0.48
N GLU A 354 -7.19 24.19 -1.21
CA GLU A 354 -8.56 24.62 -0.88
C GLU A 354 -9.30 23.69 0.11
N PHE A 355 -10.29 24.23 0.85
CA PHE A 355 -11.09 23.49 1.85
C PHE A 355 -12.26 22.69 1.25
N GLN A 356 -12.43 22.74 -0.07
CA GLN A 356 -13.34 21.89 -0.83
C GLN A 356 -12.66 21.44 -2.13
N SER A 357 -13.36 20.64 -2.93
CA SER A 357 -13.17 20.52 -4.39
C SER A 357 -14.56 20.19 -4.95
N ASP A 358 -14.94 20.72 -6.13
CA ASP A 358 -16.33 20.62 -6.63
C ASP A 358 -16.54 20.17 -8.09
N SER A 359 -15.49 19.88 -8.86
CA SER A 359 -15.50 19.22 -10.18
C SER A 359 -16.25 19.91 -11.33
N ASN A 360 -16.94 21.04 -11.08
CA ASN A 360 -18.00 21.52 -11.96
C ASN A 360 -17.82 22.98 -12.43
N THR A 361 -16.73 23.64 -12.04
CA THR A 361 -16.30 24.90 -12.67
C THR A 361 -15.45 24.62 -13.92
N THR A 362 -15.31 25.61 -14.80
CA THR A 362 -14.35 25.52 -15.92
C THR A 362 -12.91 25.40 -15.45
N ASN A 363 -12.63 25.88 -14.24
CA ASN A 363 -11.30 26.07 -13.67
C ASN A 363 -10.81 24.81 -12.93
N ASP A 364 -11.71 24.03 -12.29
CA ASP A 364 -11.41 22.78 -11.55
C ASP A 364 -11.02 21.59 -12.47
N ASN A 365 -10.33 21.91 -13.55
CA ASN A 365 -9.52 21.01 -14.35
C ASN A 365 -8.17 21.69 -14.54
N THR A 366 -7.25 21.45 -13.62
CA THR A 366 -5.88 21.98 -13.63
C THR A 366 -5.20 21.67 -14.96
N ALA A 367 -5.53 20.54 -15.59
CA ALA A 367 -4.99 20.17 -16.89
C ALA A 367 -5.48 21.02 -18.08
N LYS A 368 -6.43 21.95 -17.92
CA LYS A 368 -6.81 22.92 -18.96
C LYS A 368 -5.88 24.12 -19.08
N VAL A 369 -4.90 24.28 -18.16
CA VAL A 369 -3.97 25.44 -18.02
C VAL A 369 -4.07 26.46 -19.16
N THR A 370 -4.65 27.62 -18.88
CA THR A 370 -4.42 28.79 -19.74
C THR A 370 -3.04 29.38 -19.42
N ASN A 371 -2.64 29.38 -18.14
CA ASN A 371 -1.47 30.07 -17.59
C ASN A 371 -0.21 29.96 -18.46
N SER A 372 0.16 31.09 -19.06
CA SER A 372 1.31 31.24 -19.94
C SER A 372 2.66 31.04 -19.23
N ASN A 373 2.79 31.48 -17.97
CA ASN A 373 4.00 31.33 -17.17
C ASN A 373 4.25 29.85 -16.80
N LEU A 374 3.25 29.16 -16.24
CA LEU A 374 3.38 27.73 -15.88
C LEU A 374 3.76 26.87 -17.09
N LYS A 375 3.15 27.12 -18.27
CA LYS A 375 3.55 26.47 -19.54
C LYS A 375 5.03 26.68 -19.88
N THR A 376 5.54 27.89 -19.64
CA THR A 376 6.93 28.27 -19.92
C THR A 376 7.88 27.53 -18.99
N ILE A 377 7.60 27.50 -17.68
CA ILE A 377 8.39 26.75 -16.68
C ILE A 377 8.43 25.26 -17.04
N ILE A 378 7.29 24.64 -17.38
CA ILE A 378 7.24 23.23 -17.79
C ILE A 378 8.07 22.99 -19.06
N ASN A 379 7.92 23.81 -20.10
CA ASN A 379 8.66 23.65 -21.35
C ASN A 379 10.18 23.80 -21.12
N ASN A 380 10.60 24.72 -20.25
CA ASN A 380 11.99 24.88 -19.85
C ASN A 380 12.53 23.61 -19.16
N LYS A 381 11.81 23.04 -18.19
CA LYS A 381 12.20 21.79 -17.50
C LYS A 381 12.23 20.58 -18.44
N LEU A 382 11.31 20.51 -19.40
CA LEU A 382 11.32 19.45 -20.43
C LEU A 382 12.53 19.56 -21.37
N ALA A 383 12.96 20.78 -21.69
CA ALA A 383 14.18 21.03 -22.45
C ALA A 383 15.46 20.74 -21.64
N GLU A 384 15.52 21.16 -20.37
CA GLU A 384 16.60 20.88 -19.41
C GLU A 384 16.88 19.36 -19.32
N LEU A 385 15.81 18.56 -19.23
CA LEU A 385 15.87 17.09 -19.15
C LEU A 385 15.92 16.39 -20.52
N ASN A 386 15.97 17.13 -21.63
CA ASN A 386 16.01 16.61 -23.02
C ASN A 386 14.86 15.62 -23.37
N LEU A 387 13.69 15.80 -22.76
CA LEU A 387 12.56 14.86 -22.84
C LEU A 387 11.73 15.03 -24.13
N SER A 388 12.26 14.48 -25.23
CA SER A 388 11.59 14.52 -26.54
C SER A 388 10.20 13.83 -26.53
N GLY A 389 9.25 14.40 -27.26
CA GLY A 389 7.87 13.90 -27.36
C GLY A 389 6.95 14.18 -26.16
N TYR A 390 7.49 14.66 -25.03
CA TYR A 390 6.68 15.19 -23.93
C TYR A 390 6.09 16.56 -24.28
N SER A 391 5.07 17.00 -23.54
CA SER A 391 4.51 18.35 -23.67
C SER A 391 3.94 18.84 -22.34
N ALA A 392 3.81 20.17 -22.18
CA ALA A 392 3.24 20.76 -20.96
C ALA A 392 1.86 20.20 -20.61
N LYS A 393 1.02 19.87 -21.60
CA LYS A 393 -0.29 19.22 -21.38
C LYS A 393 -0.17 17.84 -20.72
N MET A 394 0.88 17.06 -21.02
CA MET A 394 1.10 15.77 -20.35
C MET A 394 1.46 15.96 -18.87
N ILE A 395 2.31 16.93 -18.55
CA ILE A 395 2.71 17.24 -17.17
C ILE A 395 1.53 17.80 -16.38
N MET A 396 0.69 18.61 -17.01
CA MET A 396 -0.54 19.10 -16.38
C MET A 396 -1.62 18.02 -16.23
N ASN A 397 -1.68 17.02 -17.11
CA ASN A 397 -2.47 15.81 -16.87
C ASN A 397 -1.93 14.99 -15.68
N ARG A 398 -0.62 15.06 -15.36
CA ARG A 398 -0.05 14.46 -14.13
C ARG A 398 -0.43 15.25 -12.87
N ALA A 399 -0.46 16.58 -12.93
CA ALA A 399 -0.95 17.41 -11.84
C ALA A 399 -2.42 17.07 -11.52
N GLU A 400 -3.30 17.05 -12.54
CA GLU A 400 -4.71 16.65 -12.44
C GLU A 400 -4.91 15.22 -11.92
N ALA A 401 -4.00 14.29 -12.27
CA ALA A 401 -4.01 12.93 -11.76
C ALA A 401 -3.63 12.82 -10.27
N MET A 402 -3.04 13.86 -9.68
CA MET A 402 -2.61 13.92 -8.28
C MET A 402 -3.45 14.85 -7.41
N SER A 403 -4.08 15.89 -7.99
CA SER A 403 -5.04 16.76 -7.33
C SER A 403 -6.34 16.05 -6.96
N CYS A 404 -7.13 16.66 -6.07
CA CYS A 404 -8.52 16.23 -5.86
C CYS A 404 -9.49 16.90 -6.85
N SER A 405 -9.13 18.05 -7.43
CA SER A 405 -9.74 18.68 -8.61
C SER A 405 -9.96 17.65 -9.71
N GLY A 406 -11.19 17.60 -10.23
CA GLY A 406 -11.57 16.63 -11.26
C GLY A 406 -11.53 15.15 -10.85
N CYS A 407 -11.06 14.82 -9.64
CA CYS A 407 -11.09 13.51 -8.97
C CYS A 407 -10.82 12.30 -9.89
N HIS A 408 -9.74 12.35 -10.67
CA HIS A 408 -9.35 11.35 -11.66
C HIS A 408 -10.31 11.14 -12.86
N GLN A 409 -11.59 11.57 -12.80
CA GLN A 409 -12.49 11.55 -13.97
C GLN A 409 -11.90 12.39 -15.11
N ASN A 410 -11.42 13.59 -14.79
CA ASN A 410 -10.75 14.49 -15.75
C ASN A 410 -9.43 13.93 -16.30
N SER A 411 -8.79 13.01 -15.57
CA SER A 411 -7.55 12.34 -15.97
C SER A 411 -7.79 10.96 -16.59
N SER A 412 -9.01 10.42 -16.60
CA SER A 412 -9.28 9.06 -17.08
C SER A 412 -8.98 8.95 -18.58
N ASP A 413 -8.04 8.07 -18.96
CA ASP A 413 -7.46 7.96 -20.31
C ASP A 413 -6.65 9.19 -20.78
N ALA A 414 -6.36 10.17 -19.90
CA ALA A 414 -5.57 11.33 -20.26
C ALA A 414 -4.09 10.96 -20.48
N LYS A 415 -3.50 11.44 -21.57
CA LYS A 415 -2.10 11.16 -21.93
C LYS A 415 -1.13 11.87 -20.98
N ILE A 416 -0.38 11.10 -20.18
CA ILE A 416 0.55 11.57 -19.14
C ILE A 416 2.04 11.43 -19.53
N ALA A 417 2.33 10.68 -20.59
CA ALA A 417 3.66 10.59 -21.20
C ALA A 417 3.53 10.20 -22.68
N PRO A 418 4.62 10.19 -23.48
CA PRO A 418 4.66 9.50 -24.76
C PRO A 418 4.17 8.04 -24.58
N ASN A 419 3.11 7.69 -25.30
CA ASN A 419 2.49 6.36 -25.30
C ASN A 419 1.99 5.84 -23.92
N VAL A 420 1.78 6.72 -22.93
CA VAL A 420 1.20 6.37 -21.62
C VAL A 420 0.00 7.25 -21.31
N ASN A 421 -1.16 6.62 -21.09
CA ASN A 421 -2.37 7.25 -20.57
C ASN A 421 -2.55 6.88 -19.08
N TRP A 422 -3.19 7.76 -18.32
CA TRP A 422 -3.59 7.48 -16.95
C TRP A 422 -4.76 6.47 -16.93
N PRO A 423 -4.73 5.45 -16.05
CA PRO A 423 -5.62 4.30 -16.14
C PRO A 423 -7.08 4.60 -15.74
N LYS A 424 -8.01 3.84 -16.32
CA LYS A 424 -9.46 4.09 -16.20
C LYS A 424 -10.03 3.68 -14.84
N SER A 425 -10.70 4.63 -14.20
CA SER A 425 -11.52 4.47 -13.00
C SER A 425 -12.93 3.91 -13.30
N GLN A 426 -13.68 3.48 -12.28
CA GLN A 426 -15.14 3.35 -12.37
C GLN A 426 -15.73 4.77 -12.36
N SER A 427 -15.80 5.39 -13.55
CA SER A 427 -16.13 6.80 -13.74
C SER A 427 -15.19 7.71 -12.92
N PHE A 428 -15.62 8.09 -11.72
CA PHE A 428 -14.89 8.98 -10.83
C PHE A 428 -13.84 8.24 -9.96
N VAL A 429 -13.92 6.89 -9.81
CA VAL A 429 -13.43 6.24 -8.57
C VAL A 429 -12.96 4.78 -8.62
N HIS A 430 -12.59 4.26 -7.45
CA HIS A 430 -11.84 3.01 -7.27
C HIS A 430 -12.54 1.93 -6.43
N VAL A 431 -13.55 2.29 -5.63
CA VAL A 431 -14.50 1.33 -5.04
C VAL A 431 -15.90 1.95 -4.97
N ASN A 432 -16.95 1.16 -5.15
CA ASN A 432 -18.36 1.58 -5.03
C ASN A 432 -19.05 1.01 -3.78
N GLU A 433 -20.33 1.33 -3.56
CA GLU A 433 -21.10 0.86 -2.38
C GLU A 433 -21.31 -0.66 -2.33
N GLN A 434 -21.36 -1.29 -3.50
CA GLN A 434 -21.42 -2.73 -3.64
C GLN A 434 -20.06 -3.37 -3.35
N GLY A 435 -19.00 -2.56 -3.21
CA GLY A 435 -17.63 -2.96 -2.94
C GLY A 435 -16.84 -3.40 -4.18
N ALA A 436 -17.35 -3.20 -5.41
CA ALA A 436 -16.60 -3.56 -6.62
C ALA A 436 -15.44 -2.57 -6.86
N LEU A 437 -14.30 -3.07 -7.34
CA LEU A 437 -13.06 -2.31 -7.52
C LEU A 437 -12.86 -1.90 -8.99
N SER A 438 -12.21 -0.75 -9.24
CA SER A 438 -11.90 -0.29 -10.61
C SER A 438 -10.70 -1.01 -11.24
N SER A 439 -10.69 -1.14 -12.57
CA SER A 439 -9.54 -1.64 -13.35
C SER A 439 -8.24 -0.91 -13.02
N ALA A 440 -8.23 0.43 -12.95
CA ALA A 440 -7.06 1.19 -12.48
C ALA A 440 -6.49 0.65 -11.16
N LEU A 441 -7.35 0.44 -10.15
CA LEU A 441 -6.96 -0.12 -8.86
C LEU A 441 -6.39 -1.54 -9.00
N THR A 442 -7.12 -2.45 -9.66
CA THR A 442 -6.78 -3.88 -9.70
C THR A 442 -5.62 -4.22 -10.64
N GLU A 443 -5.41 -3.43 -11.70
CA GLU A 443 -4.46 -3.74 -12.77
C GLU A 443 -3.16 -2.92 -12.67
N GLN A 444 -3.19 -1.72 -12.08
CA GLN A 444 -2.01 -0.85 -11.96
C GLN A 444 -1.55 -0.69 -10.52
N PHE A 445 -2.42 -0.18 -9.64
CA PHE A 445 -1.98 0.27 -8.32
C PHE A 445 -1.83 -0.86 -7.29
N LEU A 446 -2.75 -1.84 -7.24
CA LEU A 446 -2.60 -2.98 -6.32
C LEU A 446 -1.40 -3.89 -6.66
N PRO A 447 -1.11 -4.21 -7.93
CA PRO A 447 0.11 -4.93 -8.28
C PRO A 447 1.39 -4.19 -7.86
N ALA A 448 1.48 -2.88 -8.10
CA ALA A 448 2.63 -2.08 -7.69
C ALA A 448 2.79 -2.02 -6.16
N ARG A 449 1.71 -1.80 -5.41
CA ARG A 449 1.72 -1.81 -3.93
C ARG A 449 2.07 -3.18 -3.36
N SER A 450 1.62 -4.26 -3.99
CA SER A 450 1.99 -5.62 -3.62
C SER A 450 3.48 -5.85 -3.79
N ALA A 451 4.07 -5.34 -4.87
CA ALA A 451 5.50 -5.42 -5.11
C ALA A 451 6.30 -4.63 -4.06
N VAL A 452 5.87 -3.42 -3.67
CA VAL A 452 6.50 -2.64 -2.57
C VAL A 452 6.43 -3.39 -1.23
N LEU A 453 5.28 -3.96 -0.88
CA LEU A 453 5.11 -4.72 0.37
C LEU A 453 6.00 -5.96 0.40
N VAL A 454 6.08 -6.71 -0.70
CA VAL A 454 6.93 -7.91 -0.82
C VAL A 454 8.41 -7.54 -0.83
N ASP A 455 8.82 -6.50 -1.57
CA ASP A 455 10.21 -6.03 -1.64
C ASP A 455 10.71 -5.54 -0.28
N TYR A 456 9.92 -4.70 0.40
CA TYR A 456 10.24 -4.26 1.76
C TYR A 456 10.32 -5.44 2.73
N TRP A 457 9.35 -6.37 2.68
CA TRP A 457 9.34 -7.56 3.54
C TRP A 457 10.56 -8.45 3.27
N GLN A 458 10.95 -8.67 2.01
CA GLN A 458 12.14 -9.47 1.66
C GLN A 458 13.47 -8.78 2.02
N LYS A 459 13.54 -7.44 1.98
CA LYS A 459 14.73 -6.67 2.36
C LYS A 459 14.87 -6.47 3.88
N THR A 460 13.75 -6.50 4.61
CA THR A 460 13.64 -6.01 6.00
C THR A 460 13.16 -7.07 7.00
N ALA A 461 12.58 -8.18 6.55
CA ALA A 461 12.72 -9.43 7.28
C ALA A 461 14.21 -9.64 7.53
N GLU A 462 14.56 -10.20 8.69
CA GLU A 462 15.94 -10.54 8.95
C GLU A 462 16.47 -11.38 7.78
N LYS A 463 17.35 -10.79 6.97
CA LYS A 463 18.15 -11.56 6.01
C LYS A 463 18.84 -12.60 6.84
N TRP A 464 18.33 -13.84 6.79
CA TRP A 464 18.70 -14.93 7.70
C TRP A 464 20.20 -14.86 7.92
N ARG A 465 20.62 -14.43 9.12
CA ARG A 465 22.03 -14.43 9.51
C ARG A 465 22.49 -15.84 9.21
N PHE A 466 23.44 -16.00 8.28
CA PHE A 466 23.83 -17.30 7.72
C PHE A 466 23.84 -18.32 8.86
N ALA A 467 22.86 -19.24 8.84
CA ALA A 467 22.47 -19.96 10.04
C ALA A 467 23.69 -20.62 10.65
N GLU A 468 23.93 -20.41 11.95
CA GLU A 468 25.23 -20.65 12.60
C GLU A 468 25.82 -21.98 12.13
N VAL A 469 26.86 -21.88 11.29
CA VAL A 469 27.42 -23.02 10.58
C VAL A 469 28.10 -23.92 11.59
N ASN A 470 27.37 -24.94 12.03
CA ASN A 470 27.87 -26.00 12.89
C ASN A 470 29.00 -26.68 12.12
N PHE A 471 30.23 -26.38 12.52
CA PHE A 471 31.43 -26.68 11.75
C PHE A 471 31.59 -28.19 11.52
N SER A 472 31.73 -28.62 10.26
CA SER A 472 32.43 -29.86 9.95
C SER A 472 33.92 -29.56 9.88
N SER A 473 34.67 -29.99 10.89
CA SER A 473 36.11 -29.76 11.00
C SER A 473 36.91 -30.93 10.39
N ALA A 474 37.10 -30.90 9.07
CA ALA A 474 38.02 -31.81 8.36
C ALA A 474 39.29 -31.06 7.92
N ASN A 475 39.16 -29.94 7.20
CA ASN A 475 40.23 -28.96 6.97
C ASN A 475 39.65 -27.66 6.42
N ASN A 476 39.93 -26.52 7.06
CA ASN A 476 39.61 -25.19 6.53
C ASN A 476 40.59 -24.16 7.09
N ASN A 477 41.60 -23.79 6.28
CA ASN A 477 42.64 -22.83 6.65
C ASN A 477 42.88 -21.81 5.53
N PHE A 478 41.88 -20.95 5.29
CA PHE A 478 42.02 -19.80 4.39
C PHE A 478 41.26 -18.58 4.90
N GLY A 479 41.98 -17.50 5.24
CA GLY A 479 41.40 -16.16 5.35
C GLY A 479 41.15 -15.60 3.94
N GLY A 480 39.92 -15.69 3.44
CA GLY A 480 39.64 -15.42 2.02
C GLY A 480 38.18 -15.16 1.65
N ARG A 481 37.63 -14.04 2.15
CA ARG A 481 36.43 -13.29 1.66
C ARG A 481 35.62 -13.91 0.49
N TYR A 482 34.65 -14.79 0.76
CA TYR A 482 33.35 -14.86 0.06
C TYR A 482 32.31 -15.62 0.93
N ASN A 483 31.07 -15.13 1.00
CA ASN A 483 30.00 -15.73 1.80
C ASN A 483 29.01 -16.51 0.92
N ALA A 484 29.00 -17.84 1.02
CA ALA A 484 27.99 -18.71 0.45
C ALA A 484 27.73 -19.90 1.41
N PRO A 485 26.58 -20.58 1.36
CA PRO A 485 26.37 -21.86 2.05
C PRO A 485 27.03 -22.99 1.25
N ASN A 486 28.33 -22.89 0.98
CA ASN A 486 29.12 -23.94 0.36
C ASN A 486 29.75 -24.82 1.44
N HIS A 487 29.51 -26.11 1.36
CA HIS A 487 30.19 -27.13 2.13
C HIS A 487 31.35 -27.63 1.27
N PRO A 488 32.62 -27.26 1.57
CA PRO A 488 33.76 -27.81 0.87
C PRO A 488 34.10 -29.21 1.39
N ASN A 489 34.85 -29.94 0.58
CA ASN A 489 35.70 -31.03 1.02
C ASN A 489 37.06 -30.94 0.28
N GLY A 490 37.88 -31.99 0.30
CA GLY A 490 39.23 -31.99 -0.29
C GLY A 490 39.32 -31.78 -1.81
N GLY A 491 38.19 -31.70 -2.54
CA GLY A 491 38.18 -31.54 -3.99
C GLY A 491 36.83 -31.19 -4.64
N ALA A 492 35.79 -30.96 -3.85
CA ALA A 492 34.45 -30.61 -4.31
C ALA A 492 33.73 -29.66 -3.35
N PHE A 493 32.63 -29.08 -3.84
CA PHE A 493 31.71 -28.24 -3.08
C PHE A 493 30.27 -28.73 -3.27
N ALA A 494 29.46 -28.57 -2.23
CA ALA A 494 28.01 -28.71 -2.29
C ALA A 494 27.32 -27.48 -1.69
N ALA A 495 26.22 -27.03 -2.30
CA ALA A 495 25.41 -25.91 -1.80
C ALA A 495 23.93 -26.29 -1.70
N LEU A 496 23.29 -25.85 -0.63
CA LEU A 496 21.85 -25.95 -0.40
C LEU A 496 21.15 -24.67 -0.86
N LYS A 497 20.07 -24.81 -1.64
CA LYS A 497 19.24 -23.70 -2.12
C LYS A 497 18.04 -23.45 -1.19
N SER A 498 17.43 -22.28 -1.31
CA SER A 498 16.22 -21.89 -0.57
C SER A 498 14.96 -22.69 -0.92
N ASP A 499 14.96 -23.41 -2.04
CA ASP A 499 13.93 -24.41 -2.39
C ASP A 499 14.17 -25.79 -1.71
N GLY A 500 15.24 -25.92 -0.92
CA GLY A 500 15.65 -27.16 -0.26
C GLY A 500 16.28 -28.20 -1.20
N SER A 501 16.66 -27.83 -2.43
CA SER A 501 17.42 -28.68 -3.36
C SER A 501 18.93 -28.42 -3.28
N ILE A 502 19.73 -29.40 -3.72
CA ILE A 502 21.19 -29.36 -3.64
C ILE A 502 21.80 -29.15 -5.02
N THR A 503 22.98 -28.53 -5.08
CA THR A 503 23.83 -28.51 -6.28
C THR A 503 25.29 -28.61 -5.86
N ALA A 504 26.05 -29.48 -6.53
CA ALA A 504 27.47 -29.72 -6.26
C ALA A 504 28.31 -29.51 -7.53
N TRP A 505 29.59 -29.21 -7.32
CA TRP A 505 30.58 -29.03 -8.38
C TRP A 505 31.99 -29.35 -7.87
N GLY A 506 32.93 -29.59 -8.80
CA GLY A 506 34.30 -30.02 -8.49
C GLY A 506 34.56 -31.45 -8.94
N ALA A 507 35.52 -32.13 -8.31
CA ALA A 507 35.92 -33.48 -8.71
C ALA A 507 34.81 -34.51 -8.42
N SER A 508 34.45 -35.31 -9.43
CA SER A 508 33.39 -36.33 -9.35
C SER A 508 33.63 -37.35 -8.24
N GLN A 509 34.87 -37.84 -8.12
CA GLN A 509 35.32 -38.77 -7.08
C GLN A 509 35.29 -38.20 -5.64
N TYR A 510 35.04 -36.90 -5.48
CA TYR A 510 34.84 -36.20 -4.20
C TYR A 510 33.36 -35.84 -3.95
N GLY A 511 32.43 -36.26 -4.82
CA GLY A 511 31.02 -35.85 -4.74
C GLY A 511 30.71 -34.50 -5.37
N GLY A 512 31.63 -33.96 -6.20
CA GLY A 512 31.38 -32.79 -7.07
C GLY A 512 30.40 -33.08 -8.22
N THR A 513 29.98 -34.33 -8.37
CA THR A 513 28.88 -34.79 -9.22
C THR A 513 27.95 -35.68 -8.40
N SER A 514 26.77 -36.01 -8.95
CA SER A 514 25.83 -36.97 -8.35
C SER A 514 25.27 -36.57 -6.98
N ALA A 515 25.16 -35.26 -6.70
CA ALA A 515 24.35 -34.74 -5.61
C ALA A 515 22.89 -35.19 -5.75
N PRO A 516 22.18 -35.47 -4.64
CA PRO A 516 20.89 -36.13 -4.68
C PRO A 516 19.79 -35.21 -5.24
N PHE A 517 18.93 -35.79 -6.08
CA PHE A 517 17.81 -35.08 -6.70
C PHE A 517 16.69 -34.77 -5.70
N GLY A 518 15.83 -33.81 -6.08
CA GLY A 518 14.67 -33.38 -5.31
C GLY A 518 14.98 -32.26 -4.30
N SER A 519 13.99 -31.99 -3.44
CA SER A 519 14.00 -30.92 -2.46
C SER A 519 13.69 -31.44 -1.04
N GLY A 520 13.61 -30.51 -0.07
CA GLY A 520 13.32 -30.80 1.33
C GLY A 520 14.55 -31.10 2.19
N TYR A 521 15.76 -30.91 1.66
CA TYR A 521 17.00 -30.93 2.46
C TYR A 521 17.11 -29.63 3.29
N THR A 522 17.65 -29.74 4.49
CA THR A 522 17.77 -28.65 5.47
C THR A 522 19.21 -28.38 5.88
N MET A 523 20.10 -29.38 5.81
CA MET A 523 21.53 -29.27 6.15
C MET A 523 22.37 -30.18 5.25
N ILE A 524 23.63 -29.79 5.03
CA ILE A 524 24.66 -30.60 4.36
C ILE A 524 25.88 -30.70 5.29
N TYR A 525 26.59 -31.81 5.22
CA TYR A 525 27.79 -32.15 5.98
C TYR A 525 28.82 -32.77 5.03
N SER A 526 30.11 -32.68 5.37
CA SER A 526 31.22 -33.24 4.56
C SER A 526 32.25 -33.96 5.42
N THR A 527 32.76 -35.08 4.89
CA THR A 527 34.06 -35.68 5.24
C THR A 527 35.10 -35.17 4.22
N GLU A 528 36.31 -35.73 4.15
CA GLU A 528 37.33 -35.29 3.19
C GLU A 528 36.93 -35.53 1.73
N TYR A 529 36.29 -36.66 1.39
CA TYR A 529 35.95 -37.06 0.00
C TYR A 529 34.45 -37.36 -0.23
N ALA A 530 33.56 -37.02 0.70
CA ALA A 530 32.12 -37.27 0.56
C ALA A 530 31.23 -36.22 1.27
N PHE A 531 29.93 -36.32 1.03
CA PHE A 531 28.89 -35.46 1.58
C PHE A 531 27.72 -36.28 2.13
N ALA A 532 27.02 -35.72 3.11
CA ALA A 532 25.75 -36.20 3.61
C ALA A 532 24.77 -35.03 3.80
N ALA A 533 23.51 -35.21 3.42
CA ALA A 533 22.45 -34.22 3.58
C ALA A 533 21.31 -34.76 4.44
N LEU A 534 20.72 -33.89 5.26
CA LEU A 534 19.60 -34.16 6.16
C LEU A 534 18.33 -33.47 5.62
N LYS A 535 17.17 -34.10 5.80
CA LYS A 535 15.85 -33.53 5.44
C LYS A 535 15.04 -33.11 6.68
N THR A 536 13.95 -32.38 6.46
CA THR A 536 13.02 -31.92 7.52
C THR A 536 12.37 -33.07 8.31
N ASP A 537 12.18 -34.24 7.71
CA ASP A 537 11.69 -35.46 8.38
C ASP A 537 12.80 -36.19 9.16
N GLY A 538 14.05 -35.72 9.09
CA GLY A 538 15.22 -36.35 9.66
C GLY A 538 15.70 -37.58 8.89
N SER A 539 15.36 -37.74 7.61
CA SER A 539 15.99 -38.72 6.71
C SER A 539 17.31 -38.20 6.14
N ILE A 540 18.24 -39.12 5.81
CA ILE A 540 19.61 -38.81 5.40
C ILE A 540 19.88 -39.34 3.99
N THR A 541 20.69 -38.63 3.20
CA THR A 541 21.20 -39.09 1.91
C THR A 541 22.67 -38.70 1.75
N ALA A 542 23.54 -39.64 1.36
CA ALA A 542 24.98 -39.40 1.19
C ALA A 542 25.44 -39.67 -0.24
N TRP A 543 26.51 -39.00 -0.66
CA TRP A 543 27.15 -39.16 -1.98
C TRP A 543 28.64 -38.81 -1.94
N GLY A 544 29.38 -39.15 -2.99
CA GLY A 544 30.85 -39.03 -3.05
C GLY A 544 31.54 -40.36 -2.82
N ARG A 545 32.78 -40.36 -2.30
CA ARG A 545 33.57 -41.59 -2.16
C ARG A 545 32.99 -42.51 -1.08
N SER A 546 32.62 -43.73 -1.48
CA SER A 546 31.98 -44.75 -0.63
C SER A 546 32.66 -44.95 0.73
N GLY A 547 33.95 -45.31 0.74
CA GLY A 547 34.75 -45.51 1.96
C GLY A 547 35.10 -44.24 2.75
N TYR A 548 34.56 -43.08 2.38
CA TYR A 548 34.64 -41.83 3.16
C TYR A 548 33.24 -41.40 3.65
N GLY A 549 32.29 -42.34 3.69
CA GLY A 549 30.90 -42.09 4.09
C GLY A 549 29.96 -41.66 2.97
N GLY A 550 30.41 -41.64 1.71
CA GLY A 550 29.59 -41.31 0.53
C GLY A 550 28.55 -42.38 0.15
N SER A 551 28.45 -43.45 0.93
CA SER A 551 27.46 -44.52 0.84
C SER A 551 27.24 -45.12 2.23
N GLY A 552 26.13 -45.84 2.45
CA GLY A 552 25.89 -46.54 3.72
C GLY A 552 25.29 -45.67 4.83
N ALA A 553 24.82 -44.46 4.49
CA ALA A 553 24.04 -43.64 5.42
C ALA A 553 22.82 -44.42 5.97
N PRO A 554 22.48 -44.23 7.25
CA PRO A 554 21.49 -45.07 7.92
C PRO A 554 20.07 -44.80 7.39
N SER A 555 19.31 -45.88 7.20
CA SER A 555 17.93 -45.82 6.73
C SER A 555 16.96 -45.28 7.81
N GLY A 556 15.80 -44.83 7.34
CA GLY A 556 14.74 -44.26 8.17
C GLY A 556 14.85 -42.74 8.37
N SER A 557 14.10 -42.25 9.35
CA SER A 557 13.87 -40.83 9.63
C SER A 557 14.05 -40.49 11.12
N GLY A 558 13.88 -39.22 11.49
CA GLY A 558 14.00 -38.75 12.88
C GLY A 558 15.44 -38.52 13.38
N TYR A 559 16.44 -38.51 12.50
CA TYR A 559 17.76 -37.96 12.85
C TYR A 559 17.69 -36.43 12.93
N THR A 560 18.33 -35.83 13.91
CA THR A 560 18.27 -34.39 14.20
C THR A 560 19.57 -33.65 13.92
N LYS A 561 20.70 -34.37 13.95
CA LYS A 561 22.05 -33.84 13.63
C LYS A 561 22.91 -34.94 13.00
N ILE A 562 23.90 -34.51 12.20
CA ILE A 562 25.02 -35.34 11.77
C ILE A 562 26.31 -34.69 12.28
N TYR A 563 27.29 -35.51 12.60
CA TYR A 563 28.68 -35.16 12.92
C TYR A 563 29.62 -35.89 11.96
N SER A 564 30.84 -35.39 11.78
CA SER A 564 31.79 -35.88 10.76
C SER A 564 33.23 -35.88 11.26
N THR A 565 34.00 -36.86 10.80
CA THR A 565 35.47 -36.91 10.87
C THR A 565 36.05 -36.63 9.48
N SER A 566 37.34 -36.89 9.27
CA SER A 566 37.93 -36.91 7.93
C SER A 566 37.33 -37.99 7.00
N ARG A 567 36.78 -39.09 7.53
CA ARG A 567 36.34 -40.24 6.70
C ARG A 567 35.01 -40.91 7.10
N ALA A 568 34.42 -40.52 8.23
CA ALA A 568 33.18 -41.11 8.72
C ALA A 568 32.19 -40.05 9.19
N PHE A 569 30.91 -40.43 9.26
CA PHE A 569 29.82 -39.63 9.80
C PHE A 569 29.17 -40.37 10.98
N ALA A 570 28.53 -39.61 11.88
CA ALA A 570 27.65 -40.12 12.93
C ALA A 570 26.37 -39.29 13.02
N ALA A 571 25.21 -39.93 12.81
CA ALA A 571 23.90 -39.31 12.92
C ALA A 571 23.28 -39.58 14.30
N LEU A 572 22.69 -38.54 14.90
CA LEU A 572 22.05 -38.53 16.21
C LEU A 572 20.54 -38.37 16.07
N LYS A 573 19.74 -39.10 16.86
CA LYS A 573 18.29 -38.92 17.01
C LYS A 573 17.93 -38.16 18.30
N ALA A 574 16.67 -37.69 18.37
CA ALA A 574 16.13 -37.02 19.55
C ALA A 574 16.06 -37.91 20.81
N ASP A 575 16.04 -39.24 20.64
CA ASP A 575 16.07 -40.23 21.73
C ASP A 575 17.49 -40.53 22.25
N GLY A 576 18.52 -39.87 21.70
CA GLY A 576 19.92 -40.10 22.03
C GLY A 576 20.58 -41.25 21.26
N SER A 577 19.85 -41.99 20.42
CA SER A 577 20.43 -43.06 19.62
C SER A 577 21.32 -42.53 18.48
N ILE A 578 22.43 -43.23 18.24
CA ILE A 578 23.46 -42.84 17.26
C ILE A 578 23.65 -43.95 16.22
N LYS A 579 23.88 -43.57 14.96
CA LYS A 579 24.32 -44.46 13.86
C LYS A 579 25.50 -43.84 13.12
N ALA A 580 26.61 -44.58 13.03
CA ALA A 580 27.81 -44.16 12.31
C ALA A 580 28.00 -44.95 11.00
N TRP A 581 28.67 -44.33 10.02
CA TRP A 581 29.03 -44.95 8.74
C TRP A 581 30.22 -44.23 8.08
N GLY A 582 30.98 -44.95 7.25
CA GLY A 582 32.19 -44.45 6.58
C GLY A 582 33.34 -45.43 6.74
N ASP A 583 34.56 -44.91 6.81
CA ASP A 583 35.75 -45.71 7.15
C ASP A 583 35.64 -46.28 8.59
N SER A 584 36.22 -47.46 8.82
CA SER A 584 36.24 -48.13 10.13
C SER A 584 37.51 -47.87 10.94
N ASP A 585 38.53 -47.32 10.28
CA ASP A 585 39.92 -47.22 10.72
C ASP A 585 40.38 -45.75 10.89
#